data_AF-A0A563VTN4-F1
#
_entry.id   AF-A0A563VTN4-F1
#
_cell.length_a   1.000
_cell.length_b   1.000
_cell.length_c   1.000
_cell.angle_alpha   90.00
_cell.angle_beta   90.00
_cell.angle_gamma   90.00
#
_symmetry.space_group_name_H-M   'P 1'
#
loop_
_entity.id
_entity.type
_entity.pdbx_description
1 polymer ?
#
loop_
_entity_poly.entity_id
_entity_poly.type
_entity_poly.pdbx_seq_one_letter_code
_entity_poly.pdbx_strand_id
1 'polypeptide(L)'
;MARKKRKIPAKPTILDKKQVGVSLTVDAVDSLNAIVEKTGLSKSKLIEGLVTGEIAIASSLADRTIAIEAENIDLFSGNAVPTESTTATKAATTETADSNELNEEIKKLETQLEEQISNYKALEKKSSSTIQDLEMQLKEQVAKTKEDRENQADSLNTKLTEQETIVTELQKQVADYQQQEKSWQEKLDTANQELDSKNKKYQDLQKSFTDTEKESAKIKDRLQQKIEANDSLQKDIADYESQLETIATEKNALEQQLNAQQQSVKNAQEELSQATAKSQSLEEQLTAKTREFENLEQELSVKNNSVRSLEEQLTAKTREFENLEQELSVKNNSVRSLEEQLTAKDNKIDTLEQQVADKESLQQQLENQQTQIIQLEEANKNLQKSNSDRQKQITNLEQQLNNKQTELTQQKSSINQLEQTINDKEQQLSQQRTQTERLQQQVTESEKQNNNLQQQLKQTQTKLEQELANSQKLQQQTTQLQEQLSEQQSNAVSLQQQIKEQENSVTTLQFQIEEQKSLVAKQGKNSKNKTTIIIALTLFSIALSIIFGILTKNNFAVM
;
A
#
# COMPACT_ATOMS: atom_id res chain seq x y z
N MET A 1 5.10 -25.17 86.15
CA MET A 1 4.45 -26.03 87.18
C MET A 1 3.09 -25.41 87.48
N ALA A 2 1.93 -26.07 87.43
CA ALA A 2 1.50 -27.36 88.01
C ALA A 2 1.29 -27.31 89.54
N ARG A 3 0.04 -27.49 90.01
CA ARG A 3 -0.39 -28.04 91.32
C ARG A 3 -1.94 -28.21 91.33
N LYS A 4 -2.51 -29.38 91.67
CA LYS A 4 -2.85 -29.97 93.01
C LYS A 4 -4.02 -29.24 93.73
N LYS A 5 -4.91 -29.85 94.53
CA LYS A 5 -5.35 -31.25 94.89
C LYS A 5 -6.52 -31.11 95.93
N ARG A 6 -7.09 -32.26 96.40
CA ARG A 6 -7.72 -32.54 97.74
C ARG A 6 -9.26 -32.48 97.84
N LYS A 7 -9.93 -33.09 98.85
CA LYS A 7 -9.75 -34.35 99.65
C LYS A 7 -10.98 -34.54 100.60
N ILE A 8 -11.30 -35.78 100.98
CA ILE A 8 -12.39 -36.22 101.91
C ILE A 8 -12.03 -36.06 103.41
N PRO A 9 -13.02 -35.82 104.30
CA PRO A 9 -13.20 -36.55 105.60
C PRO A 9 -14.70 -36.83 105.95
N ALA A 10 -15.13 -37.27 107.15
CA ALA A 10 -14.91 -38.56 107.86
C ALA A 10 -15.94 -38.77 109.03
N LYS A 11 -16.11 -39.99 109.57
CA LYS A 11 -16.82 -40.40 110.84
C LYS A 11 -15.86 -40.34 112.07
N PRO A 12 -16.16 -40.74 113.35
CA PRO A 12 -17.35 -41.35 114.02
C PRO A 12 -17.90 -40.47 115.23
N THR A 13 -18.31 -40.82 116.49
CA THR A 13 -18.28 -42.04 117.38
C THR A 13 -19.22 -41.98 118.64
N ILE A 14 -19.91 -43.10 118.95
CA ILE A 14 -20.27 -43.78 120.25
C ILE A 14 -20.17 -43.05 121.62
N LEU A 15 -21.21 -43.13 122.50
CA LEU A 15 -21.23 -43.86 123.81
C LEU A 15 -22.62 -43.90 124.51
N ASP A 16 -22.80 -44.75 125.54
CA ASP A 16 -24.08 -45.11 126.19
C ASP A 16 -24.00 -45.13 127.74
N LYS A 17 -25.04 -44.64 128.42
CA LYS A 17 -25.38 -44.88 129.85
C LYS A 17 -26.89 -44.68 130.07
N LYS A 18 -27.54 -45.61 130.76
CA LYS A 18 -29.00 -45.59 131.01
C LYS A 18 -29.35 -44.88 132.32
N GLN A 19 -30.55 -44.32 132.36
CA GLN A 19 -31.07 -43.46 133.44
C GLN A 19 -32.49 -43.92 133.81
N VAL A 20 -32.81 -43.95 135.10
CA VAL A 20 -34.19 -44.19 135.60
C VAL A 20 -34.87 -42.85 135.80
N GLY A 21 -36.00 -42.63 135.13
CA GLY A 21 -36.80 -41.40 135.24
C GLY A 21 -38.08 -41.64 136.02
N VAL A 22 -38.28 -40.87 137.10
CA VAL A 22 -39.54 -40.81 137.84
C VAL A 22 -40.26 -39.52 137.44
N SER A 23 -41.45 -39.65 136.83
CA SER A 23 -42.31 -38.52 136.50
C SER A 23 -43.24 -38.21 137.67
N LEU A 24 -43.23 -36.97 138.14
CA LEU A 24 -44.10 -36.46 139.21
C LEU A 24 -45.04 -35.38 138.66
N THR A 25 -46.20 -35.19 139.30
CA THR A 25 -47.09 -34.04 139.03
C THR A 25 -46.46 -32.74 139.54
N VAL A 26 -46.92 -31.59 139.04
CA VAL A 26 -46.38 -30.28 139.41
C VAL A 26 -46.45 -30.06 140.93
N ASP A 27 -47.61 -30.31 141.55
CA ASP A 27 -47.81 -30.16 142.99
C ASP A 27 -46.90 -31.08 143.82
N ALA A 28 -46.57 -32.27 143.30
CA ALA A 28 -45.62 -33.20 143.92
C ALA A 28 -44.16 -32.74 143.73
N VAL A 29 -43.83 -32.12 142.60
CA VAL A 29 -42.54 -31.46 142.37
C VAL A 29 -42.38 -30.26 143.31
N ASP A 30 -43.42 -29.45 143.52
CA ASP A 30 -43.35 -28.30 144.43
C ASP A 30 -43.35 -28.72 145.91
N SER A 31 -44.05 -29.80 146.26
CA SER A 31 -43.90 -30.44 147.57
C SER A 31 -42.47 -30.95 147.80
N LEU A 32 -41.85 -31.57 146.78
CA LEU A 32 -40.45 -32.00 146.82
C LEU A 32 -39.49 -30.79 146.93
N ASN A 33 -39.78 -29.69 146.23
CA ASN A 33 -39.03 -28.43 146.31
C ASN A 33 -39.05 -27.86 147.73
N ALA A 34 -40.23 -27.83 148.38
CA ALA A 34 -40.38 -27.34 149.75
C ALA A 34 -39.66 -28.22 150.79
N ILE A 35 -39.57 -29.54 150.57
CA ILE A 35 -38.76 -30.44 151.41
C ILE A 35 -37.26 -30.20 151.19
N VAL A 36 -36.84 -30.01 149.94
CA VAL A 36 -35.46 -29.66 149.55
C VAL A 36 -35.00 -28.37 150.22
N GLU A 37 -35.80 -27.30 150.19
CA GLU A 37 -35.48 -26.03 150.85
C GLU A 37 -35.43 -26.16 152.38
N LYS A 38 -36.37 -26.89 153.00
CA LYS A 38 -36.41 -27.08 154.46
C LYS A 38 -35.31 -27.98 155.00
N THR A 39 -34.81 -28.93 154.21
CA THR A 39 -33.75 -29.87 154.62
C THR A 39 -32.35 -29.44 154.21
N GLY A 40 -32.22 -28.51 153.24
CA GLY A 40 -30.93 -28.11 152.66
C GLY A 40 -30.27 -29.19 151.79
N LEU A 41 -30.92 -30.33 151.57
CA LEU A 41 -30.43 -31.42 150.73
C LEU A 41 -30.74 -31.16 149.25
N SER A 42 -29.82 -31.53 148.34
CA SER A 42 -30.09 -31.43 146.90
C SER A 42 -31.16 -32.45 146.47
N LYS A 43 -31.97 -32.11 145.45
CA LYS A 43 -33.09 -32.94 144.99
C LYS A 43 -32.67 -34.39 144.71
N SER A 44 -31.52 -34.56 144.04
CA SER A 44 -30.97 -35.89 143.73
C SER A 44 -30.61 -36.68 144.98
N LYS A 45 -30.01 -36.05 146.00
CA LYS A 45 -29.61 -36.73 147.24
C LYS A 45 -30.81 -37.02 148.15
N LEU A 46 -31.86 -36.19 148.09
CA LEU A 46 -33.14 -36.49 148.74
C LEU A 46 -33.82 -37.71 148.09
N ILE A 47 -33.89 -37.76 146.76
CA ILE A 47 -34.42 -38.93 146.03
C ILE A 47 -33.59 -40.19 146.29
N GLU A 48 -32.25 -40.07 146.30
CA GLU A 48 -31.33 -41.15 146.63
C GLU A 48 -31.59 -41.70 148.04
N GLY A 49 -31.65 -40.83 149.06
CA GLY A 49 -31.95 -41.20 150.44
C GLY A 49 -33.34 -41.80 150.67
N LEU A 50 -34.34 -41.41 149.86
CA LEU A 50 -35.68 -42.00 149.87
C LEU A 50 -35.70 -43.41 149.23
N VAL A 51 -34.82 -43.68 148.27
CA VAL A 51 -34.72 -44.98 147.57
C VAL A 51 -33.80 -45.96 148.31
N THR A 52 -32.80 -45.47 149.06
CA THR A 52 -31.95 -46.29 149.95
C THR A 52 -32.57 -46.54 151.33
N GLY A 53 -33.61 -45.79 151.72
CA GLY A 53 -34.29 -45.90 153.01
C GLY A 53 -33.63 -45.12 154.15
N GLU A 54 -32.62 -44.27 153.87
CA GLU A 54 -32.00 -43.37 154.85
C GLU A 54 -32.93 -42.20 155.26
N ILE A 55 -33.94 -41.89 154.46
CA ILE A 55 -34.91 -40.80 154.70
C ILE A 55 -36.33 -41.35 154.63
N ALA A 56 -37.16 -41.03 155.63
CA ALA A 56 -38.57 -41.37 155.67
C ALA A 56 -39.44 -40.10 155.73
N ILE A 57 -40.48 -40.02 154.90
CA ILE A 57 -41.49 -38.95 154.94
C ILE A 57 -42.70 -39.47 155.73
N ALA A 58 -42.77 -39.11 157.01
CA ALA A 58 -43.95 -39.34 157.83
C ALA A 58 -44.86 -38.10 157.83
N SER A 59 -46.13 -38.28 157.47
CA SER A 59 -47.16 -37.25 157.62
C SER A 59 -47.96 -37.50 158.88
N SER A 60 -48.22 -36.46 159.69
CA SER A 60 -49.09 -36.54 160.87
C SER A 60 -50.58 -36.70 160.55
N LEU A 61 -50.92 -36.87 159.26
CA LEU A 61 -52.27 -37.07 158.72
C LEU A 61 -52.39 -38.41 157.96
N ALA A 62 -51.43 -39.33 158.13
CA ALA A 62 -51.49 -40.67 157.55
C ALA A 62 -51.90 -41.69 158.62
N ASP A 63 -53.11 -42.25 158.50
CA ASP A 63 -53.72 -43.10 159.54
C ASP A 63 -52.97 -44.42 159.83
N ARG A 64 -52.08 -44.86 158.92
CA ARG A 64 -51.16 -45.98 159.16
C ARG A 64 -49.86 -45.86 158.36
N THR A 65 -48.74 -45.91 159.05
CA THR A 65 -47.41 -46.21 158.48
C THR A 65 -47.24 -47.72 158.40
N ILE A 66 -46.78 -48.26 157.26
CA ILE A 66 -46.54 -49.70 157.10
C ILE A 66 -45.04 -50.01 157.32
N ALA A 67 -44.78 -50.81 158.35
CA ALA A 67 -43.52 -51.51 158.66
C ALA A 67 -43.83 -53.02 158.88
N ILE A 68 -42.86 -53.85 159.30
CA ILE A 68 -42.85 -55.32 159.09
C ILE A 68 -42.66 -56.12 160.43
N GLU A 69 -43.17 -57.39 160.54
CA GLU A 69 -43.01 -58.45 161.62
C GLU A 69 -43.95 -58.43 162.88
N ALA A 70 -44.27 -59.51 163.69
CA ALA A 70 -44.34 -61.00 163.51
C ALA A 70 -44.99 -61.82 164.72
N GLU A 71 -45.56 -63.03 164.45
CA GLU A 71 -45.63 -64.35 165.21
C GLU A 71 -46.25 -64.71 166.65
N ASN A 72 -47.12 -65.76 166.70
CA ASN A 72 -47.16 -67.08 167.50
C ASN A 72 -47.77 -67.45 168.96
N ILE A 73 -48.38 -68.69 169.10
CA ILE A 73 -48.37 -69.79 170.20
C ILE A 73 -49.48 -70.14 171.34
N ASP A 74 -50.00 -71.42 171.38
CA ASP A 74 -50.41 -72.54 172.39
C ASP A 74 -51.48 -72.74 173.59
N LEU A 75 -52.00 -74.03 173.74
CA LEU A 75 -52.30 -75.04 174.88
C LEU A 75 -53.50 -75.18 175.96
N PHE A 76 -53.93 -76.47 176.24
CA PHE A 76 -54.40 -77.23 177.51
C PHE A 76 -55.87 -77.59 178.03
N SER A 77 -56.04 -78.46 179.11
CA SER A 77 -57.28 -79.17 179.69
C SER A 77 -57.14 -79.63 181.22
N GLY A 78 -57.98 -80.37 182.04
CA GLY A 78 -59.32 -81.11 182.06
C GLY A 78 -59.59 -82.02 183.37
N ASN A 79 -60.73 -82.80 183.52
CA ASN A 79 -61.01 -84.06 184.39
C ASN A 79 -62.04 -84.17 185.64
N ALA A 80 -62.71 -85.36 185.85
CA ALA A 80 -63.18 -86.20 187.06
C ALA A 80 -64.27 -85.95 188.23
N VAL A 81 -65.32 -86.84 188.39
CA VAL A 81 -65.75 -87.83 189.52
C VAL A 81 -66.05 -87.39 191.04
N PRO A 82 -66.69 -88.08 192.10
CA PRO A 82 -67.49 -89.36 192.45
C PRO A 82 -68.74 -89.39 193.50
N THR A 83 -69.40 -90.58 193.73
CA THR A 83 -69.99 -91.32 194.98
C THR A 83 -71.22 -91.00 195.94
N GLU A 84 -72.12 -92.03 196.11
CA GLU A 84 -72.71 -92.82 197.29
C GLU A 84 -73.39 -92.36 198.66
N SER A 85 -74.60 -92.93 198.94
CA SER A 85 -75.08 -93.84 200.06
C SER A 85 -75.57 -93.47 201.52
N THR A 86 -76.75 -94.07 201.90
CA THR A 86 -77.22 -94.72 203.19
C THR A 86 -77.80 -94.05 204.49
N THR A 87 -78.78 -94.78 205.09
CA THR A 87 -79.13 -95.05 206.54
C THR A 87 -80.00 -94.14 207.47
N ALA A 88 -81.28 -94.51 207.61
CA ALA A 88 -81.96 -95.15 208.79
C ALA A 88 -82.22 -94.48 210.18
N THR A 89 -83.43 -94.77 210.73
CA THR A 89 -83.90 -94.69 212.15
C THR A 89 -84.04 -93.28 212.78
N LYS A 90 -84.86 -93.00 213.82
CA LYS A 90 -85.60 -93.81 214.84
C LYS A 90 -86.73 -92.94 215.49
N ALA A 91 -87.70 -93.58 216.20
CA ALA A 91 -88.38 -93.14 217.45
C ALA A 91 -88.85 -91.67 217.67
N ALA A 92 -89.92 -91.34 218.41
CA ALA A 92 -91.05 -92.03 219.07
C ALA A 92 -91.94 -90.93 219.73
N THR A 93 -92.93 -91.31 220.56
CA THR A 93 -93.61 -90.48 221.60
C THR A 93 -94.40 -89.24 221.12
N THR A 94 -95.73 -89.17 221.19
CA THR A 94 -96.60 -88.88 222.38
C THR A 94 -96.42 -87.42 222.90
N GLU A 95 -97.33 -86.75 223.62
CA GLU A 95 -98.30 -87.12 224.70
C GLU A 95 -99.49 -86.10 224.75
N THR A 96 -100.56 -86.14 225.59
CA THR A 96 -101.49 -87.13 226.22
C THR A 96 -102.52 -86.33 227.08
N ALA A 97 -103.32 -87.00 227.94
CA ALA A 97 -104.07 -86.52 229.12
C ALA A 97 -105.52 -85.98 228.91
N ASP A 98 -106.47 -86.12 229.87
CA ASP A 98 -106.33 -86.47 231.31
C ASP A 98 -107.57 -87.15 232.02
N SER A 99 -107.34 -87.72 233.25
CA SER A 99 -108.22 -88.03 234.44
C SER A 99 -109.39 -89.08 234.36
N ASN A 100 -110.00 -89.68 235.43
CA ASN A 100 -109.66 -90.19 236.82
C ASN A 100 -110.84 -91.13 237.33
N GLU A 101 -111.09 -91.71 238.54
CA GLU A 101 -110.48 -91.83 239.92
C GLU A 101 -111.10 -93.00 240.79
N LEU A 102 -110.44 -93.38 241.90
CA LEU A 102 -110.82 -93.99 243.23
C LEU A 102 -111.61 -95.32 243.52
N ASN A 103 -110.95 -96.18 244.34
CA ASN A 103 -111.36 -96.79 245.64
C ASN A 103 -111.48 -98.35 245.79
N GLU A 104 -111.18 -98.80 247.03
CA GLU A 104 -111.00 -100.17 247.57
C GLU A 104 -109.83 -101.00 247.00
N GLU A 105 -109.22 -101.79 247.89
CA GLU A 105 -107.86 -102.34 247.70
C GLU A 105 -107.66 -103.74 248.32
N ILE A 106 -108.21 -104.02 249.51
CA ILE A 106 -107.75 -105.18 250.32
C ILE A 106 -108.36 -106.53 249.90
N LYS A 107 -109.30 -106.54 248.94
CA LYS A 107 -109.69 -107.77 248.22
C LYS A 107 -108.51 -108.41 247.45
N LYS A 108 -107.52 -107.59 247.08
CA LYS A 108 -106.10 -107.87 246.74
C LYS A 108 -105.70 -109.33 246.46
N LEU A 109 -105.57 -110.15 247.50
CA LEU A 109 -104.82 -111.42 247.43
C LEU A 109 -105.50 -112.47 246.56
N GLU A 110 -106.83 -112.58 246.66
CA GLU A 110 -107.61 -113.50 245.81
C GLU A 110 -107.68 -112.95 244.36
N THR A 111 -107.50 -111.65 244.18
CA THR A 111 -107.34 -110.97 242.88
C THR A 111 -105.93 -111.11 242.27
N GLN A 112 -104.87 -111.42 243.05
CA GLN A 112 -103.53 -111.67 242.49
C GLN A 112 -103.47 -112.96 241.63
N LEU A 113 -104.42 -113.88 241.81
CA LEU A 113 -104.56 -115.03 240.91
C LEU A 113 -105.18 -114.63 239.55
N GLU A 114 -106.02 -113.60 239.53
CA GLU A 114 -106.58 -113.00 238.30
C GLU A 114 -105.54 -112.14 237.55
N GLU A 115 -104.57 -111.57 238.27
CA GLU A 115 -103.45 -110.79 237.73
C GLU A 115 -102.59 -111.59 236.72
N GLN A 116 -102.29 -112.85 237.04
CA GLN A 116 -101.53 -113.79 236.17
C GLN A 116 -102.14 -113.93 234.77
N ILE A 117 -103.47 -114.06 234.68
CA ILE A 117 -104.19 -114.37 233.44
C ILE A 117 -104.32 -113.12 232.56
N SER A 118 -104.55 -111.95 233.16
CA SER A 118 -104.62 -110.68 232.43
C SER A 118 -103.32 -110.36 231.70
N ASN A 119 -102.17 -110.64 232.33
CA ASN A 119 -100.85 -110.31 231.79
C ASN A 119 -100.51 -111.13 230.52
N TYR A 120 -100.90 -112.42 230.46
CA TYR A 120 -100.79 -113.23 229.24
C TYR A 120 -101.58 -112.64 228.05
N LYS A 121 -102.70 -111.94 228.33
CA LYS A 121 -103.54 -111.29 227.31
C LYS A 121 -102.93 -110.00 226.75
N ALA A 122 -102.02 -109.36 227.50
CA ALA A 122 -101.27 -108.19 227.02
C ALA A 122 -100.18 -108.56 225.99
N LEU A 123 -99.63 -109.77 226.09
CA LEU A 123 -98.57 -110.29 225.22
C LEU A 123 -99.01 -110.34 223.75
N GLU A 124 -100.22 -110.83 223.51
CA GLU A 124 -100.81 -110.98 222.17
C GLU A 124 -101.12 -109.63 221.51
N LYS A 125 -101.77 -108.70 222.26
CA LYS A 125 -102.17 -107.39 221.74
C LYS A 125 -100.97 -106.54 221.29
N LYS A 126 -99.82 -106.66 221.96
CA LYS A 126 -98.60 -105.90 221.65
C LYS A 126 -97.85 -106.42 220.41
N SER A 127 -98.01 -107.69 220.06
CA SER A 127 -97.48 -108.27 218.83
C SER A 127 -98.18 -107.65 217.60
N SER A 128 -99.52 -107.67 217.60
CA SER A 128 -100.35 -107.21 216.49
C SER A 128 -100.12 -105.74 216.11
N SER A 129 -100.06 -104.82 217.10
CA SER A 129 -99.88 -103.39 216.82
C SER A 129 -98.53 -103.05 216.18
N THR A 130 -97.50 -103.86 216.42
CA THR A 130 -96.12 -103.55 215.97
C THR A 130 -95.90 -103.87 214.49
N ILE A 131 -96.63 -104.84 213.94
CA ILE A 131 -96.58 -105.18 212.51
C ILE A 131 -97.26 -104.08 211.69
N GLN A 132 -98.42 -103.60 212.16
CA GLN A 132 -99.25 -102.64 211.42
C GLN A 132 -98.59 -101.25 211.28
N ASP A 133 -97.79 -100.83 212.28
CA ASP A 133 -97.05 -99.57 212.26
C ASP A 133 -95.90 -99.58 211.22
N LEU A 134 -95.27 -100.75 211.01
CA LEU A 134 -94.20 -100.92 210.02
C LEU A 134 -94.71 -100.94 208.56
N GLU A 135 -95.85 -101.57 208.29
CA GLU A 135 -96.45 -101.58 206.95
C GLU A 135 -96.89 -100.17 206.49
N MET A 136 -97.33 -99.33 207.43
CA MET A 136 -97.72 -97.95 207.14
C MET A 136 -96.50 -97.06 206.84
N GLN A 137 -95.43 -97.16 207.65
CA GLN A 137 -94.19 -96.40 207.43
C GLN A 137 -93.50 -96.73 206.10
N LEU A 138 -93.62 -97.97 205.61
CA LEU A 138 -93.10 -98.36 204.29
C LEU A 138 -93.87 -97.66 203.14
N LYS A 139 -95.15 -97.38 203.32
CA LYS A 139 -96.04 -96.77 202.33
C LYS A 139 -95.80 -95.26 202.18
N GLU A 140 -95.42 -94.60 203.28
CA GLU A 140 -95.10 -93.17 203.37
C GLU A 140 -93.85 -92.80 202.56
N GLN A 141 -92.75 -93.56 202.72
CA GLN A 141 -91.45 -93.27 202.10
C GLN A 141 -91.45 -93.41 200.57
N VAL A 142 -92.17 -94.40 200.03
CA VAL A 142 -92.24 -94.68 198.58
C VAL A 142 -92.96 -93.56 197.81
N ALA A 143 -93.92 -92.87 198.43
CA ALA A 143 -94.55 -91.70 197.83
C ALA A 143 -93.54 -90.56 197.60
N LYS A 144 -92.65 -90.34 198.57
CA LYS A 144 -91.71 -89.21 198.60
C LYS A 144 -90.50 -89.37 197.66
N THR A 145 -90.29 -90.54 197.06
CA THR A 145 -89.18 -90.79 196.11
C THR A 145 -89.57 -90.69 194.63
N LYS A 146 -90.86 -90.47 194.30
CA LYS A 146 -91.33 -90.38 192.91
C LYS A 146 -91.31 -88.95 192.36
N GLU A 147 -91.83 -88.00 193.13
CA GLU A 147 -92.11 -86.62 192.69
C GLU A 147 -90.84 -85.82 192.32
N ASP A 148 -89.75 -85.99 193.08
CA ASP A 148 -88.47 -85.31 192.82
C ASP A 148 -87.81 -85.74 191.48
N ARG A 149 -88.14 -86.93 190.94
CA ARG A 149 -87.63 -87.39 189.65
C ARG A 149 -88.50 -87.01 188.45
N GLU A 150 -89.80 -86.78 188.65
CA GLU A 150 -90.67 -86.26 187.59
C GLU A 150 -90.30 -84.80 187.26
N ASN A 151 -90.10 -83.95 188.28
CA ASN A 151 -89.67 -82.56 188.10
C ASN A 151 -88.28 -82.40 187.45
N GLN A 152 -87.40 -83.40 187.54
CA GLN A 152 -86.08 -83.38 186.89
C GLN A 152 -86.15 -83.67 185.38
N ALA A 153 -87.21 -84.35 184.90
CA ALA A 153 -87.38 -84.66 183.49
C ALA A 153 -87.82 -83.44 182.66
N ASP A 154 -88.83 -82.70 183.14
CA ASP A 154 -89.39 -81.55 182.41
C ASP A 154 -88.36 -80.44 182.17
N SER A 155 -87.51 -80.17 183.18
CA SER A 155 -86.43 -79.15 183.11
C SER A 155 -85.41 -79.40 181.99
N LEU A 156 -85.19 -80.66 181.62
CA LEU A 156 -84.32 -81.04 180.49
C LEU A 156 -85.05 -80.95 179.15
N ASN A 157 -86.36 -81.27 179.12
CA ASN A 157 -87.18 -81.23 177.92
C ASN A 157 -87.34 -79.80 177.37
N THR A 158 -87.48 -78.80 178.25
CA THR A 158 -87.56 -77.37 177.85
C THR A 158 -86.27 -76.86 177.21
N LYS A 159 -85.10 -77.39 177.60
CA LYS A 159 -83.80 -76.98 177.03
C LYS A 159 -83.51 -77.63 175.67
N LEU A 160 -84.10 -78.80 175.42
CA LEU A 160 -83.97 -79.48 174.13
C LEU A 160 -84.68 -78.67 173.02
N THR A 161 -85.92 -78.28 173.26
CA THR A 161 -86.73 -77.49 172.31
C THR A 161 -86.17 -76.09 172.06
N GLU A 162 -85.50 -75.50 173.05
CA GLU A 162 -84.78 -74.22 172.89
C GLU A 162 -83.59 -74.36 171.91
N GLN A 163 -82.85 -75.47 171.93
CA GLN A 163 -81.77 -75.72 170.96
C GLN A 163 -82.28 -76.09 169.56
N GLU A 164 -83.37 -76.85 169.44
CA GLU A 164 -84.02 -77.14 168.14
C GLU A 164 -84.43 -75.86 167.41
N THR A 165 -84.91 -74.85 168.17
CA THR A 165 -85.25 -73.52 167.64
C THR A 165 -84.01 -72.81 167.07
N ILE A 166 -82.86 -72.86 167.76
CA ILE A 166 -81.60 -72.24 167.31
C ILE A 166 -81.04 -72.90 166.05
N VAL A 167 -81.09 -74.23 165.96
CA VAL A 167 -80.66 -74.98 164.76
C VAL A 167 -81.47 -74.57 163.53
N THR A 168 -82.78 -74.35 163.70
CA THR A 168 -83.69 -73.96 162.62
C THR A 168 -83.37 -72.57 162.04
N GLU A 169 -83.04 -71.58 162.87
CA GLU A 169 -82.68 -70.24 162.40
C GLU A 169 -81.28 -70.19 161.75
N LEU A 170 -80.33 -71.02 162.20
CA LEU A 170 -79.02 -71.15 161.55
C LEU A 170 -79.12 -71.80 160.15
N GLN A 171 -79.99 -72.79 159.96
CA GLN A 171 -80.26 -73.38 158.64
C GLN A 171 -80.79 -72.34 157.64
N LYS A 172 -81.59 -71.38 158.11
CA LYS A 172 -82.12 -70.27 157.31
C LYS A 172 -81.03 -69.29 156.85
N GLN A 173 -80.09 -68.92 157.72
CA GLN A 173 -78.97 -68.05 157.32
C GLN A 173 -78.07 -68.68 156.24
N VAL A 174 -77.85 -70.00 156.29
CA VAL A 174 -77.07 -70.71 155.25
C VAL A 174 -77.75 -70.60 153.87
N ALA A 175 -79.08 -70.67 153.80
CA ALA A 175 -79.82 -70.51 152.55
C ALA A 175 -79.73 -69.09 151.97
N ASP A 176 -79.79 -68.05 152.82
CA ASP A 176 -79.66 -66.66 152.38
C ASP A 176 -78.27 -66.33 151.81
N TYR A 177 -77.19 -66.88 152.38
CA TYR A 177 -75.85 -66.71 151.82
C TYR A 177 -75.66 -67.45 150.48
N GLN A 178 -76.26 -68.64 150.32
CA GLN A 178 -76.26 -69.37 149.04
C GLN A 178 -77.04 -68.62 147.93
N GLN A 179 -78.14 -67.96 148.29
CA GLN A 179 -78.86 -67.01 147.41
C GLN A 179 -77.94 -65.85 146.97
N GLN A 180 -77.18 -65.26 147.89
CA GLN A 180 -76.27 -64.17 147.56
C GLN A 180 -75.16 -64.63 146.61
N GLU A 181 -74.43 -65.70 146.94
CA GLU A 181 -73.30 -66.23 146.14
C GLU A 181 -73.69 -66.40 144.67
N LYS A 182 -74.85 -67.02 144.42
CA LYS A 182 -75.40 -67.19 143.07
C LYS A 182 -75.65 -65.85 142.36
N SER A 183 -76.22 -64.85 143.04
CA SER A 183 -76.45 -63.53 142.45
C SER A 183 -75.15 -62.76 142.14
N TRP A 184 -74.07 -63.03 142.87
CA TRP A 184 -72.75 -62.44 142.59
C TRP A 184 -72.08 -63.13 141.39
N GLN A 185 -72.23 -64.45 141.24
CA GLN A 185 -71.76 -65.19 140.06
C GLN A 185 -72.50 -64.75 138.78
N GLU A 186 -73.83 -64.65 138.80
CA GLU A 186 -74.62 -64.17 137.64
C GLU A 186 -74.21 -62.74 137.19
N LYS A 187 -73.83 -61.87 138.14
CA LYS A 187 -73.29 -60.53 137.84
C LYS A 187 -71.88 -60.57 137.26
N LEU A 188 -71.01 -61.45 137.77
CA LEU A 188 -69.63 -61.61 137.29
C LEU A 188 -69.61 -62.11 135.84
N ASP A 189 -70.42 -63.11 135.51
CA ASP A 189 -70.56 -63.60 134.14
C ASP A 189 -71.11 -62.54 133.18
N THR A 190 -72.11 -61.76 133.62
CA THR A 190 -72.65 -60.63 132.85
C THR A 190 -71.57 -59.58 132.56
N ALA A 191 -70.76 -59.22 133.58
CA ALA A 191 -69.68 -58.26 133.43
C ALA A 191 -68.56 -58.76 132.50
N ASN A 192 -68.24 -60.05 132.53
CA ASN A 192 -67.27 -60.67 131.62
C ASN A 192 -67.78 -60.69 130.16
N GLN A 193 -69.05 -61.00 129.93
CA GLN A 193 -69.66 -60.93 128.57
C GLN A 193 -69.71 -59.49 128.03
N GLU A 194 -69.96 -58.50 128.89
CA GLU A 194 -69.80 -57.08 128.53
C GLU A 194 -68.35 -56.72 128.18
N LEU A 195 -67.38 -57.23 128.93
CA LEU A 195 -65.96 -56.97 128.69
C LEU A 195 -65.50 -57.57 127.35
N ASP A 196 -65.82 -58.83 127.09
CA ASP A 196 -65.50 -59.51 125.81
C ASP A 196 -66.15 -58.83 124.61
N SER A 197 -67.43 -58.44 124.73
CA SER A 197 -68.14 -57.75 123.63
C SER A 197 -67.63 -56.32 123.40
N LYS A 198 -67.14 -55.63 124.43
CA LYS A 198 -66.39 -54.36 124.30
C LYS A 198 -65.01 -54.56 123.68
N ASN A 199 -64.27 -55.57 124.11
CA ASN A 199 -62.92 -55.89 123.61
C ASN A 199 -62.95 -56.30 122.13
N LYS A 200 -63.95 -57.09 121.73
CA LYS A 200 -64.20 -57.43 120.32
C LYS A 200 -64.50 -56.19 119.47
N LYS A 201 -65.40 -55.30 119.92
CA LYS A 201 -65.67 -54.02 119.26
C LYS A 201 -64.41 -53.14 119.14
N TYR A 202 -63.53 -53.15 120.14
CA TYR A 202 -62.25 -52.44 120.09
C TYR A 202 -61.33 -53.02 119.00
N GLN A 203 -61.21 -54.35 118.89
CA GLN A 203 -60.42 -54.99 117.83
C GLN A 203 -61.00 -54.72 116.42
N ASP A 204 -62.32 -54.81 116.25
CA ASP A 204 -63.01 -54.49 114.99
C ASP A 204 -62.77 -53.01 114.60
N LEU A 205 -62.86 -52.09 115.55
CA LEU A 205 -62.61 -50.66 115.34
C LEU A 205 -61.14 -50.40 115.00
N GLN A 206 -60.19 -50.98 115.75
CA GLN A 206 -58.75 -50.87 115.50
C GLN A 206 -58.39 -51.39 114.10
N LYS A 207 -58.96 -52.52 113.68
CA LYS A 207 -58.81 -53.02 112.31
C LYS A 207 -59.33 -52.00 111.29
N SER A 208 -60.56 -51.50 111.46
CA SER A 208 -61.18 -50.53 110.55
C SER A 208 -60.37 -49.23 110.40
N PHE A 209 -59.71 -48.79 111.47
CA PHE A 209 -58.78 -47.66 111.44
C PHE A 209 -57.57 -47.97 110.56
N THR A 210 -56.88 -49.11 110.77
CA THR A 210 -55.73 -49.49 109.91
C THR A 210 -56.11 -49.71 108.45
N ASP A 211 -57.34 -50.18 108.17
CA ASP A 211 -57.83 -50.34 106.79
C ASP A 211 -58.14 -48.98 106.14
N THR A 212 -58.58 -47.99 106.93
CA THR A 212 -58.78 -46.61 106.49
C THR A 212 -57.45 -45.88 106.27
N GLU A 213 -56.44 -46.09 107.12
CA GLU A 213 -55.07 -45.58 106.91
C GLU A 213 -54.47 -46.10 105.60
N LYS A 214 -54.64 -47.41 105.31
CA LYS A 214 -54.21 -48.02 104.04
C LYS A 214 -54.89 -47.40 102.83
N GLU A 215 -56.18 -47.09 102.90
CA GLU A 215 -56.89 -46.45 101.77
C GLU A 215 -56.50 -44.97 101.61
N SER A 216 -56.31 -44.24 102.72
CA SER A 216 -55.78 -42.87 102.72
C SER A 216 -54.39 -42.80 102.06
N ALA A 217 -53.52 -43.77 102.33
CA ALA A 217 -52.23 -43.91 101.65
C ALA A 217 -52.39 -44.11 100.13
N LYS A 218 -53.24 -45.06 99.69
CA LYS A 218 -53.52 -45.28 98.26
C LYS A 218 -54.10 -44.04 97.57
N ILE A 219 -54.94 -43.26 98.25
CA ILE A 219 -55.50 -42.01 97.73
C ILE A 219 -54.39 -40.97 97.54
N LYS A 220 -53.48 -40.85 98.51
CA LYS A 220 -52.30 -39.97 98.42
C LYS A 220 -51.39 -40.37 97.25
N ASP A 221 -51.10 -41.66 97.09
CA ASP A 221 -50.25 -42.16 96.00
C ASP A 221 -50.90 -41.92 94.62
N ARG A 222 -52.23 -42.12 94.51
CA ARG A 222 -53.01 -41.81 93.30
C ARG A 222 -53.03 -40.31 92.99
N LEU A 223 -53.10 -39.44 94.01
CA LEU A 223 -53.04 -38.00 93.83
C LEU A 223 -51.65 -37.56 93.34
N GLN A 224 -50.59 -38.11 93.92
CA GLN A 224 -49.20 -37.88 93.50
C GLN A 224 -48.98 -38.26 92.03
N GLN A 225 -49.42 -39.46 91.62
CA GLN A 225 -49.38 -39.91 90.22
C GLN A 225 -50.17 -39.00 89.27
N LYS A 226 -51.23 -38.34 89.74
CA LYS A 226 -52.01 -37.37 88.94
C LYS A 226 -51.35 -36.00 88.83
N ILE A 227 -50.58 -35.58 89.83
CA ILE A 227 -49.73 -34.38 89.75
C ILE A 227 -48.61 -34.64 88.73
N GLU A 228 -47.86 -35.73 88.89
CA GLU A 228 -46.76 -36.11 87.99
C GLU A 228 -47.20 -36.24 86.52
N ALA A 229 -48.37 -36.83 86.28
CA ALA A 229 -48.96 -36.91 84.93
C ALA A 229 -49.38 -35.54 84.37
N ASN A 230 -49.85 -34.62 85.21
CA ASN A 230 -50.22 -33.26 84.80
C ASN A 230 -48.99 -32.40 84.49
N ASP A 231 -47.93 -32.53 85.29
CA ASP A 231 -46.66 -31.84 85.08
C ASP A 231 -46.00 -32.31 83.75
N SER A 232 -46.10 -33.60 83.43
CA SER A 232 -45.69 -34.13 82.12
C SER A 232 -46.50 -33.51 80.98
N LEU A 233 -47.83 -33.46 81.08
CA LEU A 233 -48.69 -32.88 80.05
C LEU A 233 -48.46 -31.38 79.86
N GLN A 234 -48.15 -30.63 80.93
CA GLN A 234 -47.76 -29.21 80.83
C GLN A 234 -46.44 -29.04 80.08
N LYS A 235 -45.47 -29.93 80.28
CA LYS A 235 -44.23 -29.95 79.50
C LYS A 235 -44.49 -30.27 78.02
N ASP A 236 -45.30 -31.28 77.73
CA ASP A 236 -45.63 -31.67 76.36
C ASP A 236 -46.35 -30.53 75.60
N ILE A 237 -47.25 -29.79 76.28
CA ILE A 237 -47.89 -28.59 75.74
C ILE A 237 -46.85 -27.52 75.39
N ALA A 238 -45.93 -27.19 76.30
CA ALA A 238 -44.89 -26.17 76.04
C ALA A 238 -43.95 -26.58 74.89
N ASP A 239 -43.60 -27.87 74.79
CA ASP A 239 -42.81 -28.41 73.67
C ASP A 239 -43.59 -28.30 72.33
N TYR A 240 -44.93 -28.45 72.34
CA TYR A 240 -45.77 -28.25 71.13
C TYR A 240 -45.98 -26.77 70.77
N GLU A 241 -46.14 -25.87 71.75
CA GLU A 241 -46.24 -24.43 71.51
C GLU A 241 -44.96 -23.89 70.85
N SER A 242 -43.79 -24.32 71.34
CA SER A 242 -42.47 -24.04 70.75
C SER A 242 -42.33 -24.55 69.31
N GLN A 243 -42.84 -25.76 69.02
CA GLN A 243 -42.87 -26.30 67.65
C GLN A 243 -43.79 -25.49 66.73
N LEU A 244 -44.96 -25.04 67.20
CA LEU A 244 -45.89 -24.22 66.42
C LEU A 244 -45.32 -22.83 66.12
N GLU A 245 -44.64 -22.19 67.07
CA GLU A 245 -43.95 -20.92 66.82
C GLU A 245 -42.82 -21.11 65.80
N THR A 246 -42.02 -22.18 65.93
CA THR A 246 -40.98 -22.54 64.95
C THR A 246 -41.57 -22.68 63.53
N ILE A 247 -42.60 -23.51 63.37
CA ILE A 247 -43.28 -23.73 62.08
C ILE A 247 -43.87 -22.44 61.51
N ALA A 248 -44.39 -21.55 62.36
CA ALA A 248 -44.89 -20.24 61.92
C ALA A 248 -43.77 -19.33 61.38
N THR A 249 -42.59 -19.34 61.99
CA THR A 249 -41.42 -18.60 61.47
C THR A 249 -40.90 -19.19 60.15
N GLU A 250 -40.83 -20.52 60.04
CA GLU A 250 -40.42 -21.21 58.81
C GLU A 250 -41.39 -20.93 57.65
N LYS A 251 -42.71 -20.98 57.91
CA LYS A 251 -43.74 -20.62 56.92
C LYS A 251 -43.53 -19.19 56.39
N ASN A 252 -43.34 -18.22 57.29
CA ASN A 252 -43.15 -16.82 56.90
C ASN A 252 -41.87 -16.62 56.07
N ALA A 253 -40.79 -17.34 56.40
CA ALA A 253 -39.56 -17.32 55.61
C ALA A 253 -39.75 -17.91 54.21
N LEU A 254 -40.48 -19.03 54.10
CA LEU A 254 -40.81 -19.67 52.82
C LEU A 254 -41.73 -18.80 51.95
N GLU A 255 -42.70 -18.09 52.53
CA GLU A 255 -43.55 -17.15 51.79
C GLU A 255 -42.75 -15.94 51.27
N GLN A 256 -41.78 -15.42 52.04
CA GLN A 256 -40.85 -14.40 51.55
C GLN A 256 -39.96 -14.91 50.41
N GLN A 257 -39.41 -16.13 50.54
CA GLN A 257 -38.60 -16.77 49.50
C GLN A 257 -39.40 -17.02 48.21
N LEU A 258 -40.66 -17.45 48.33
CA LEU A 258 -41.55 -17.67 47.18
C LEU A 258 -41.82 -16.36 46.43
N ASN A 259 -42.15 -15.28 47.14
CA ASN A 259 -42.37 -13.96 46.54
C ASN A 259 -41.10 -13.43 45.84
N ALA A 260 -39.92 -13.63 46.45
CA ALA A 260 -38.65 -13.25 45.84
C ALA A 260 -38.35 -14.05 44.56
N GLN A 261 -38.65 -15.36 44.53
CA GLN A 261 -38.52 -16.17 43.32
C GLN A 261 -39.53 -15.77 42.24
N GLN A 262 -40.78 -15.48 42.59
CA GLN A 262 -41.78 -15.01 41.62
C GLN A 262 -41.36 -13.69 40.94
N GLN A 263 -40.82 -12.73 41.71
CA GLN A 263 -40.30 -11.48 41.13
C GLN A 263 -39.06 -11.73 40.25
N SER A 264 -38.17 -12.64 40.64
CA SER A 264 -37.01 -13.03 39.84
C SER A 264 -37.41 -13.66 38.49
N VAL A 265 -38.41 -14.56 38.50
CA VAL A 265 -38.97 -15.16 37.28
C VAL A 265 -39.59 -14.09 36.36
N LYS A 266 -40.34 -13.12 36.93
CA LYS A 266 -40.91 -12.01 36.15
C LYS A 266 -39.83 -11.17 35.47
N ASN A 267 -38.77 -10.80 36.20
CA ASN A 267 -37.64 -10.06 35.64
C ASN A 267 -36.97 -10.83 34.49
N ALA A 268 -36.72 -12.13 34.68
CA ALA A 268 -36.12 -12.99 33.66
C ALA A 268 -37.00 -13.13 32.41
N GLN A 269 -38.33 -13.10 32.53
CA GLN A 269 -39.26 -13.07 31.40
C GLN A 269 -39.22 -11.74 30.64
N GLU A 270 -39.08 -10.61 31.35
CA GLU A 270 -38.93 -9.28 30.74
C GLU A 270 -37.58 -9.13 30.02
N GLU A 271 -36.49 -9.65 30.59
CA GLU A 271 -35.17 -9.73 29.96
C GLU A 271 -35.17 -10.64 28.72
N LEU A 272 -35.79 -11.83 28.80
CA LEU A 272 -35.92 -12.76 27.68
C LEU A 272 -36.69 -12.13 26.52
N SER A 273 -37.80 -11.43 26.80
CA SER A 273 -38.59 -10.73 25.78
C SER A 273 -37.77 -9.64 25.06
N GLN A 274 -36.98 -8.85 25.80
CA GLN A 274 -36.05 -7.87 25.22
C GLN A 274 -34.96 -8.53 24.38
N ALA A 275 -34.41 -9.66 24.83
CA ALA A 275 -33.41 -10.42 24.09
C ALA A 275 -33.98 -11.00 22.77
N THR A 276 -35.19 -11.55 22.78
CA THR A 276 -35.89 -12.03 21.57
C THR A 276 -36.12 -10.90 20.56
N ALA A 277 -36.67 -9.76 21.00
CA ALA A 277 -36.91 -8.61 20.13
C ALA A 277 -35.60 -8.07 19.51
N LYS A 278 -34.51 -8.07 20.29
CA LYS A 278 -33.17 -7.69 19.81
C LYS A 278 -32.61 -8.70 18.81
N SER A 279 -32.85 -10.00 18.98
CA SER A 279 -32.43 -11.04 18.02
C SER A 279 -33.13 -10.84 16.68
N GLN A 280 -34.46 -10.65 16.69
CA GLN A 280 -35.24 -10.42 15.47
C GLN A 280 -34.76 -9.18 14.71
N SER A 281 -34.52 -8.06 15.42
CA SER A 281 -34.00 -6.84 14.79
C SER A 281 -32.59 -7.03 14.19
N LEU A 282 -31.76 -7.92 14.75
CA LEU A 282 -30.45 -8.27 14.20
C LEU A 282 -30.56 -9.22 12.99
N GLU A 283 -31.52 -10.15 12.99
CA GLU A 283 -31.83 -11.02 11.86
C GLU A 283 -32.37 -10.22 10.66
N GLU A 284 -33.21 -9.21 10.90
CA GLU A 284 -33.67 -8.25 9.88
C GLU A 284 -32.50 -7.44 9.29
N GLN A 285 -31.62 -6.89 10.14
CA GLN A 285 -30.44 -6.15 9.70
C GLN A 285 -29.46 -7.03 8.91
N LEU A 286 -29.24 -8.28 9.34
CA LEU A 286 -28.41 -9.25 8.63
C LEU A 286 -29.01 -9.57 7.26
N THR A 287 -30.32 -9.84 7.20
CA THR A 287 -31.04 -10.10 5.94
C THR A 287 -30.96 -8.91 4.98
N ALA A 288 -31.05 -7.68 5.49
CA ALA A 288 -30.87 -6.48 4.68
C ALA A 288 -29.43 -6.37 4.14
N LYS A 289 -28.42 -6.64 4.96
CA LYS A 289 -27.01 -6.62 4.52
C LYS A 289 -26.64 -7.74 3.56
N THR A 290 -27.24 -8.93 3.66
CA THR A 290 -27.09 -9.98 2.64
C THR A 290 -27.58 -9.50 1.29
N ARG A 291 -28.77 -8.89 1.21
CA ARG A 291 -29.31 -8.34 -0.05
C ARG A 291 -28.48 -7.19 -0.61
N GLU A 292 -27.91 -6.35 0.25
CA GLU A 292 -26.98 -5.29 -0.15
C GLU A 292 -25.72 -5.89 -0.79
N PHE A 293 -25.19 -6.98 -0.23
CA PHE A 293 -24.04 -7.71 -0.77
C PHE A 293 -24.36 -8.39 -2.11
N GLU A 294 -25.49 -9.09 -2.22
CA GLU A 294 -25.98 -9.73 -3.46
C GLU A 294 -26.12 -8.72 -4.61
N ASN A 295 -26.63 -7.51 -4.31
CA ASN A 295 -26.75 -6.43 -5.29
C ASN A 295 -25.37 -5.87 -5.70
N LEU A 296 -24.42 -5.75 -4.77
CA LEU A 296 -23.06 -5.29 -5.05
C LEU A 296 -22.27 -6.31 -5.89
N GLU A 297 -22.46 -7.61 -5.66
CA GLU A 297 -21.88 -8.66 -6.54
C GLU A 297 -22.45 -8.59 -7.95
N GLN A 298 -23.75 -8.32 -8.11
CA GLN A 298 -24.37 -8.11 -9.42
C GLN A 298 -23.83 -6.86 -10.12
N GLU A 299 -23.71 -5.71 -9.44
CA GLU A 299 -23.11 -4.52 -10.04
C GLU A 299 -21.65 -4.78 -10.43
N LEU A 300 -20.85 -5.39 -9.56
CA LEU A 300 -19.45 -5.75 -9.83
C LEU A 300 -19.32 -6.64 -11.07
N SER A 301 -20.20 -7.63 -11.21
CA SER A 301 -20.28 -8.49 -12.40
C SER A 301 -20.58 -7.69 -13.68
N VAL A 302 -21.55 -6.77 -13.63
CA VAL A 302 -21.86 -5.88 -14.77
C VAL A 302 -20.68 -4.96 -15.10
N LYS A 303 -19.99 -4.38 -14.11
CA LYS A 303 -18.78 -3.56 -14.34
C LYS A 303 -17.65 -4.37 -14.96
N ASN A 304 -17.37 -5.58 -14.48
CA ASN A 304 -16.32 -6.44 -15.03
C ASN A 304 -16.59 -6.80 -16.50
N ASN A 305 -17.84 -7.12 -16.86
CA ASN A 305 -18.22 -7.34 -18.25
C ASN A 305 -18.06 -6.07 -19.11
N SER A 306 -18.36 -4.89 -18.55
CA SER A 306 -18.15 -3.61 -19.24
C SER A 306 -16.67 -3.27 -19.43
N VAL A 307 -15.80 -3.56 -18.45
CA VAL A 307 -14.34 -3.39 -18.57
C VAL A 307 -13.80 -4.28 -19.68
N ARG A 308 -14.14 -5.58 -19.66
CA ARG A 308 -13.73 -6.53 -20.71
C ARG A 308 -14.16 -6.07 -22.11
N SER A 309 -15.39 -5.57 -22.26
CA SER A 309 -15.86 -5.04 -23.55
C SER A 309 -15.07 -3.82 -24.03
N LEU A 310 -14.57 -2.99 -23.12
CA LEU A 310 -13.69 -1.85 -23.45
C LEU A 310 -12.27 -2.31 -23.80
N GLU A 311 -11.75 -3.36 -23.15
CA GLU A 311 -10.44 -3.97 -23.49
C GLU A 311 -10.47 -4.61 -24.89
N GLU A 312 -11.56 -5.31 -25.24
CA GLU A 312 -11.78 -5.89 -26.56
C GLU A 312 -11.89 -4.80 -27.65
N GLN A 313 -12.59 -3.69 -27.37
CA GLN A 313 -12.67 -2.52 -28.26
C GLN A 313 -11.32 -1.79 -28.43
N LEU A 314 -10.57 -1.60 -27.33
CA LEU A 314 -9.25 -0.99 -27.37
C LEU A 314 -8.28 -1.83 -28.21
N THR A 315 -8.29 -3.14 -28.02
CA THR A 315 -7.48 -4.10 -28.81
C THR A 315 -7.82 -4.03 -30.30
N ALA A 316 -9.10 -3.86 -30.66
CA ALA A 316 -9.51 -3.65 -32.05
C ALA A 316 -8.98 -2.32 -32.63
N LYS A 317 -9.06 -1.22 -31.86
CA LYS A 317 -8.56 0.09 -32.30
C LYS A 317 -7.04 0.18 -32.40
N THR A 318 -6.28 -0.53 -31.56
CA THR A 318 -4.82 -0.64 -31.73
C THR A 318 -4.47 -1.26 -33.09
N ARG A 319 -5.12 -2.36 -33.47
CA ARG A 319 -4.91 -3.01 -34.79
C ARG A 319 -5.34 -2.15 -35.97
N GLU A 320 -6.39 -1.36 -35.81
CA GLU A 320 -6.81 -0.37 -36.82
C GLU A 320 -5.71 0.68 -37.05
N PHE A 321 -5.06 1.15 -35.96
CA PHE A 321 -3.94 2.08 -36.03
C PHE A 321 -2.69 1.45 -36.67
N GLU A 322 -2.30 0.24 -36.25
CA GLU A 322 -1.17 -0.53 -36.82
C GLU A 322 -1.33 -0.74 -38.35
N ASN A 323 -2.55 -0.98 -38.82
CA ASN A 323 -2.85 -1.11 -40.25
C ASN A 323 -2.77 0.24 -40.99
N LEU A 324 -3.21 1.34 -40.37
CA LEU A 324 -3.12 2.69 -40.95
C LEU A 324 -1.67 3.18 -41.04
N GLU A 325 -0.82 2.87 -40.07
CA GLU A 325 0.63 3.15 -40.16
C GLU A 325 1.30 2.38 -41.32
N GLN A 326 0.89 1.13 -41.55
CA GLN A 326 1.37 0.33 -42.69
C GLN A 326 0.91 0.92 -44.02
N GLU A 327 -0.37 1.32 -44.16
CA GLU A 327 -0.83 1.98 -45.39
C GLU A 327 -0.08 3.32 -45.61
N LEU A 328 0.06 4.15 -44.57
CA LEU A 328 0.80 5.41 -44.66
C LEU A 328 2.25 5.20 -45.13
N SER A 329 2.93 4.18 -44.60
CA SER A 329 4.28 3.79 -45.04
C SER A 329 4.32 3.40 -46.52
N VAL A 330 3.36 2.59 -47.00
CA VAL A 330 3.24 2.22 -48.42
C VAL A 330 2.96 3.46 -49.30
N LYS A 331 2.09 4.38 -48.87
CA LYS A 331 1.82 5.63 -49.59
C LYS A 331 3.05 6.53 -49.67
N ASN A 332 3.78 6.71 -48.57
CA ASN A 332 5.01 7.52 -48.54
C ASN A 332 6.08 6.96 -49.49
N ASN A 333 6.28 5.63 -49.52
CA ASN A 333 7.17 4.99 -50.49
C ASN A 333 6.69 5.19 -51.94
N SER A 334 5.38 5.17 -52.19
CA SER A 334 4.80 5.47 -53.51
C SER A 334 4.97 6.94 -53.92
N VAL A 335 4.86 7.89 -52.99
CA VAL A 335 5.11 9.33 -53.24
C VAL A 335 6.57 9.53 -53.63
N ARG A 336 7.50 9.00 -52.83
CA ARG A 336 8.94 9.06 -53.13
C ARG A 336 9.27 8.48 -54.52
N SER A 337 8.67 7.34 -54.88
CA SER A 337 8.88 6.75 -56.21
C SER A 337 8.33 7.62 -57.35
N LEU A 338 7.30 8.43 -57.11
CA LEU A 338 6.80 9.42 -58.06
C LEU A 338 7.69 10.68 -58.13
N GLU A 339 8.26 11.12 -57.01
CA GLU A 339 9.24 12.22 -56.96
C GLU A 339 10.54 11.86 -57.71
N GLU A 340 11.04 10.63 -57.53
CA GLU A 340 12.19 10.10 -58.27
C GLU A 340 11.89 9.99 -59.78
N GLN A 341 10.67 9.60 -60.17
CA GLN A 341 10.22 9.56 -61.57
C GLN A 341 10.02 10.95 -62.19
N LEU A 342 9.53 11.93 -61.42
CA LEU A 342 9.38 13.32 -61.84
C LEU A 342 10.74 13.95 -62.09
N THR A 343 11.66 13.81 -61.13
CA THR A 343 13.06 14.24 -61.27
C THR A 343 13.71 13.64 -62.53
N ALA A 344 13.46 12.37 -62.83
CA ALA A 344 13.95 11.72 -64.05
C ALA A 344 13.26 12.21 -65.36
N LYS A 345 12.05 12.77 -65.28
CA LYS A 345 11.37 13.44 -66.40
C LYS A 345 11.94 14.84 -66.62
N ASP A 346 12.17 15.61 -65.56
CA ASP A 346 12.66 16.98 -65.64
C ASP A 346 14.07 17.02 -66.23
N ASN A 347 15.01 16.20 -65.72
CA ASN A 347 16.34 16.02 -66.33
C ASN A 347 16.26 15.61 -67.83
N LYS A 348 15.19 14.90 -68.23
CA LYS A 348 14.98 14.50 -69.63
C LYS A 348 14.37 15.63 -70.48
N ILE A 349 13.62 16.56 -69.88
CA ILE A 349 13.17 17.81 -70.50
C ILE A 349 14.39 18.72 -70.73
N ASP A 350 15.22 18.98 -69.71
CA ASP A 350 16.47 19.76 -69.85
C ASP A 350 17.35 19.24 -71.00
N THR A 351 17.51 17.91 -71.06
CA THR A 351 18.26 17.23 -72.15
C THR A 351 17.62 17.44 -73.52
N LEU A 352 16.29 17.53 -73.62
CA LEU A 352 15.57 17.77 -74.86
C LEU A 352 15.61 19.25 -75.27
N GLU A 353 15.54 20.17 -74.32
CA GLU A 353 15.67 21.62 -74.56
C GLU A 353 17.05 21.97 -75.09
N GLN A 354 18.13 21.42 -74.52
CA GLN A 354 19.47 21.55 -75.09
C GLN A 354 19.53 20.99 -76.53
N GLN A 355 18.91 19.82 -76.78
CA GLN A 355 18.82 19.24 -78.12
C GLN A 355 17.92 20.01 -79.10
N VAL A 356 17.13 20.99 -78.64
CA VAL A 356 16.42 21.96 -79.49
C VAL A 356 17.33 23.15 -79.77
N ALA A 357 17.96 23.74 -78.74
CA ALA A 357 18.90 24.85 -78.90
C ALA A 357 20.08 24.50 -79.83
N ASP A 358 20.62 23.28 -79.74
CA ASP A 358 21.67 22.77 -80.64
C ASP A 358 21.20 22.73 -82.11
N LYS A 359 19.92 22.40 -82.36
CA LYS A 359 19.33 22.35 -83.70
C LYS A 359 18.99 23.73 -84.24
N GLU A 360 18.53 24.66 -83.39
CA GLU A 360 18.30 26.05 -83.77
C GLU A 360 19.62 26.73 -84.17
N SER A 361 20.70 26.47 -83.42
CA SER A 361 22.07 26.89 -83.79
C SER A 361 22.50 26.31 -85.14
N LEU A 362 22.26 25.01 -85.38
CA LEU A 362 22.56 24.37 -86.67
C LEU A 362 21.71 24.94 -87.83
N GLN A 363 20.44 25.26 -87.57
CA GLN A 363 19.57 25.92 -88.56
C GLN A 363 20.09 27.31 -88.92
N GLN A 364 20.48 28.13 -87.93
CA GLN A 364 21.09 29.44 -88.18
C GLN A 364 22.38 29.32 -88.99
N GLN A 365 23.21 28.29 -88.75
CA GLN A 365 24.40 28.03 -89.59
C GLN A 365 24.01 27.70 -91.03
N LEU A 366 22.97 26.91 -91.24
CA LEU A 366 22.47 26.54 -92.58
C LEU A 366 21.85 27.73 -93.32
N GLU A 367 21.10 28.61 -92.64
CA GLU A 367 20.56 29.85 -93.21
C GLU A 367 21.66 30.84 -93.61
N ASN A 368 22.73 30.94 -92.82
CA ASN A 368 23.93 31.71 -93.16
C ASN A 368 24.65 31.13 -94.39
N GLN A 369 24.82 29.80 -94.46
CA GLN A 369 25.40 29.13 -95.63
C GLN A 369 24.55 29.33 -96.89
N GLN A 370 23.22 29.22 -96.77
CA GLN A 370 22.29 29.46 -97.88
C GLN A 370 22.39 30.91 -98.39
N THR A 371 22.52 31.87 -97.48
CA THR A 371 22.75 33.29 -97.82
C THR A 371 24.09 33.50 -98.54
N GLN A 372 25.15 32.81 -98.09
CA GLN A 372 26.46 32.86 -98.75
C GLN A 372 26.44 32.24 -100.15
N ILE A 373 25.69 31.14 -100.36
CA ILE A 373 25.48 30.53 -101.68
C ILE A 373 24.81 31.52 -102.63
N ILE A 374 23.71 32.17 -102.22
CA ILE A 374 23.01 33.16 -103.04
C ILE A 374 23.92 34.33 -103.44
N GLN A 375 24.78 34.80 -102.52
CA GLN A 375 25.78 35.84 -102.83
C GLN A 375 26.83 35.36 -103.84
N LEU A 376 27.30 34.12 -103.73
CA LEU A 376 28.25 33.52 -104.67
C LEU A 376 27.62 33.26 -106.05
N GLU A 377 26.36 32.88 -106.12
CA GLU A 377 25.61 32.70 -107.37
C GLU A 377 25.46 34.02 -108.14
N GLU A 378 25.03 35.11 -107.47
CA GLU A 378 24.93 36.42 -108.10
C GLU A 378 26.32 36.98 -108.48
N ALA A 379 27.35 36.77 -107.67
CA ALA A 379 28.73 37.12 -108.02
C ALA A 379 29.22 36.36 -109.27
N ASN A 380 28.96 35.06 -109.36
CA ASN A 380 29.32 34.21 -110.50
C ASN A 380 28.57 34.64 -111.78
N LYS A 381 27.27 34.92 -111.68
CA LYS A 381 26.44 35.49 -112.76
C LYS A 381 26.97 36.83 -113.28
N ASN A 382 27.46 37.71 -112.39
CA ASN A 382 28.11 38.96 -112.79
C ASN A 382 29.49 38.74 -113.44
N LEU A 383 30.28 37.75 -112.99
CA LEU A 383 31.51 37.33 -113.66
C LEU A 383 31.24 36.73 -115.05
N GLN A 384 30.20 35.91 -115.22
CA GLN A 384 29.77 35.38 -116.52
C GLN A 384 29.38 36.50 -117.49
N LYS A 385 28.63 37.51 -117.03
CA LYS A 385 28.32 38.70 -117.83
C LYS A 385 29.59 39.46 -118.25
N SER A 386 30.49 39.72 -117.30
CA SER A 386 31.77 40.39 -117.54
C SER A 386 32.64 39.64 -118.57
N ASN A 387 32.68 38.30 -118.49
CA ASN A 387 33.37 37.46 -119.48
C ASN A 387 32.68 37.50 -120.85
N SER A 388 31.34 37.53 -120.92
CA SER A 388 30.61 37.69 -122.19
C SER A 388 30.91 39.04 -122.85
N ASP A 389 30.93 40.12 -122.07
CA ASP A 389 31.23 41.47 -122.59
C ASP A 389 32.70 41.61 -122.99
N ARG A 390 33.64 41.00 -122.24
CA ARG A 390 35.05 40.84 -122.64
C ARG A 390 35.21 40.03 -123.92
N GLN A 391 34.45 38.95 -124.11
CA GLN A 391 34.53 38.15 -125.34
C GLN A 391 34.06 38.95 -126.57
N LYS A 392 33.02 39.78 -126.44
CA LYS A 392 32.60 40.72 -127.50
C LYS A 392 33.70 41.75 -127.80
N GLN A 393 34.39 42.25 -126.77
CA GLN A 393 35.52 43.17 -126.94
C GLN A 393 36.70 42.51 -127.65
N ILE A 394 37.03 41.26 -127.31
CA ILE A 394 38.07 40.47 -128.00
C ILE A 394 37.71 40.31 -129.47
N THR A 395 36.51 39.86 -129.81
CA THR A 395 36.08 39.67 -131.20
C THR A 395 36.02 40.97 -132.01
N ASN A 396 35.72 42.10 -131.37
CA ASN A 396 35.84 43.42 -132.00
C ASN A 396 37.32 43.80 -132.28
N LEU A 397 38.23 43.55 -131.32
CA LEU A 397 39.66 43.78 -131.50
C LEU A 397 40.27 42.84 -132.57
N GLU A 398 39.84 41.58 -132.63
CA GLU A 398 40.20 40.62 -133.68
C GLU A 398 39.77 41.11 -135.06
N GLN A 399 38.54 41.65 -135.18
CA GLN A 399 38.05 42.27 -136.41
C GLN A 399 38.87 43.52 -136.80
N GLN A 400 39.19 44.40 -135.85
CA GLN A 400 40.04 45.57 -136.08
C GLN A 400 41.46 45.17 -136.52
N LEU A 401 42.04 44.15 -135.89
CA LEU A 401 43.35 43.60 -136.26
C LEU A 401 43.32 43.05 -137.69
N ASN A 402 42.30 42.29 -138.06
CA ASN A 402 42.16 41.73 -139.41
C ASN A 402 41.94 42.82 -140.49
N ASN A 403 41.17 43.86 -140.17
CA ASN A 403 41.03 45.04 -141.03
C ASN A 403 42.39 45.73 -141.22
N LYS A 404 43.16 45.94 -140.16
CA LYS A 404 44.51 46.53 -140.25
C LYS A 404 45.52 45.64 -140.98
N GLN A 405 45.42 44.32 -140.85
CA GLN A 405 46.21 43.36 -141.63
C GLN A 405 45.85 43.43 -143.12
N THR A 406 44.59 43.68 -143.46
CA THR A 406 44.12 43.89 -144.84
C THR A 406 44.62 45.22 -145.39
N GLU A 407 44.51 46.33 -144.65
CA GLU A 407 45.09 47.62 -145.00
C GLU A 407 46.60 47.52 -145.25
N LEU A 408 47.35 46.85 -144.35
CA LEU A 408 48.80 46.66 -144.47
C LEU A 408 49.16 45.79 -145.69
N THR A 409 48.33 44.80 -146.02
CA THR A 409 48.50 43.98 -147.23
C THR A 409 48.24 44.80 -148.50
N GLN A 410 47.24 45.69 -148.49
CA GLN A 410 46.98 46.64 -149.59
C GLN A 410 48.13 47.64 -149.75
N GLN A 411 48.60 48.25 -148.64
CA GLN A 411 49.76 49.15 -148.64
C GLN A 411 51.01 48.46 -149.18
N LYS A 412 51.28 47.21 -148.80
CA LYS A 412 52.40 46.42 -149.36
C LYS A 412 52.24 46.20 -150.87
N SER A 413 51.03 45.93 -151.36
CA SER A 413 50.76 45.85 -152.80
C SER A 413 51.06 47.16 -153.53
N SER A 414 50.63 48.31 -152.96
CA SER A 414 50.94 49.64 -153.50
C SER A 414 52.42 49.99 -153.43
N ILE A 415 53.14 49.54 -152.40
CA ILE A 415 54.62 49.68 -152.32
C ILE A 415 55.26 48.89 -153.47
N ASN A 416 54.91 47.61 -153.67
CA ASN A 416 55.43 46.82 -154.79
C ASN A 416 55.15 47.48 -156.16
N GLN A 417 53.96 48.10 -156.33
CA GLN A 417 53.60 48.85 -157.55
C GLN A 417 54.47 50.11 -157.74
N LEU A 418 54.76 50.83 -156.65
CA LEU A 418 55.65 52.00 -156.67
C LEU A 418 57.11 51.59 -156.92
N GLU A 419 57.59 50.50 -156.31
CA GLU A 419 58.91 49.91 -156.58
C GLU A 419 59.05 49.50 -158.05
N GLN A 420 58.03 48.86 -158.64
CA GLN A 420 58.03 48.56 -160.07
C GLN A 420 58.04 49.85 -160.93
N THR A 421 57.24 50.85 -160.55
CA THR A 421 57.21 52.16 -161.25
C THR A 421 58.56 52.88 -161.14
N ILE A 422 59.28 52.74 -160.02
CA ILE A 422 60.63 53.27 -159.82
C ILE A 422 61.62 52.53 -160.73
N ASN A 423 61.60 51.19 -160.76
CA ASN A 423 62.44 50.39 -161.65
C ASN A 423 62.22 50.75 -163.14
N ASP A 424 60.96 50.91 -163.57
CA ASP A 424 60.63 51.35 -164.93
C ASP A 424 61.18 52.76 -165.22
N LYS A 425 61.18 53.66 -164.22
CA LYS A 425 61.73 55.02 -164.34
C LYS A 425 63.26 55.05 -164.31
N GLU A 426 63.91 54.20 -163.52
CA GLU A 426 65.36 54.02 -163.54
C GLU A 426 65.82 53.41 -164.87
N GLN A 427 65.06 52.47 -165.44
CA GLN A 427 65.33 51.96 -166.78
C GLN A 427 65.18 53.05 -167.86
N GLN A 428 64.14 53.88 -167.78
CA GLN A 428 63.96 55.04 -168.68
C GLN A 428 65.10 56.08 -168.52
N LEU A 429 65.54 56.37 -167.29
CA LEU A 429 66.68 57.26 -167.03
C LEU A 429 68.01 56.67 -167.52
N SER A 430 68.19 55.35 -167.42
CA SER A 430 69.34 54.64 -167.97
C SER A 430 69.38 54.72 -169.50
N GLN A 431 68.25 54.47 -170.17
CA GLN A 431 68.10 54.66 -171.61
C GLN A 431 68.37 56.11 -172.04
N GLN A 432 67.87 57.09 -171.28
CA GLN A 432 68.16 58.51 -171.53
C GLN A 432 69.64 58.86 -171.29
N ARG A 433 70.32 58.25 -170.32
CA ARG A 433 71.77 58.38 -170.14
C ARG A 433 72.52 57.84 -171.36
N THR A 434 72.26 56.61 -171.80
CA THR A 434 72.93 56.04 -172.99
C THR A 434 72.64 56.84 -174.26
N GLN A 435 71.42 57.38 -174.41
CA GLN A 435 71.10 58.30 -175.51
C GLN A 435 71.86 59.63 -175.39
N THR A 436 72.05 60.15 -174.19
CA THR A 436 72.84 61.37 -173.92
C THR A 436 74.32 61.14 -174.17
N GLU A 437 74.88 60.02 -173.74
CA GLU A 437 76.27 59.60 -174.03
C GLU A 437 76.50 59.44 -175.54
N ARG A 438 75.54 58.85 -176.27
CA ARG A 438 75.59 58.73 -177.73
C ARG A 438 75.54 60.09 -178.43
N LEU A 439 74.67 61.00 -177.98
CA LEU A 439 74.62 62.38 -178.47
C LEU A 439 75.92 63.14 -178.14
N GLN A 440 76.49 62.95 -176.95
CA GLN A 440 77.76 63.54 -176.55
C GLN A 440 78.92 63.04 -177.44
N GLN A 441 78.97 61.74 -177.76
CA GLN A 441 79.94 61.18 -178.71
C GLN A 441 79.76 61.74 -180.13
N GLN A 442 78.52 61.93 -180.59
CA GLN A 442 78.24 62.58 -181.87
C GLN A 442 78.67 64.07 -181.87
N VAL A 443 78.49 64.79 -180.77
CA VAL A 443 79.01 66.16 -180.59
C VAL A 443 80.54 66.14 -180.63
N THR A 444 81.21 65.30 -179.84
CA THR A 444 82.68 65.25 -179.80
C THR A 444 83.32 64.85 -181.14
N GLU A 445 82.73 63.92 -181.90
CA GLU A 445 83.23 63.61 -183.25
C GLU A 445 82.94 64.77 -184.22
N SER A 446 81.82 65.50 -184.07
CA SER A 446 81.53 66.72 -184.84
C SER A 446 82.49 67.87 -184.50
N GLU A 447 82.84 68.05 -183.23
CA GLU A 447 83.86 68.99 -182.77
C GLU A 447 85.25 68.63 -183.31
N LYS A 448 85.59 67.34 -183.35
CA LYS A 448 86.83 66.82 -183.93
C LYS A 448 86.88 67.00 -185.45
N GLN A 449 85.78 66.81 -186.17
CA GLN A 449 85.66 67.16 -187.59
C GLN A 449 85.78 68.67 -187.80
N ASN A 450 85.13 69.50 -186.99
CA ASN A 450 85.22 70.96 -187.07
C ASN A 450 86.66 71.45 -186.79
N ASN A 451 87.35 70.91 -185.79
CA ASN A 451 88.76 71.19 -185.54
C ASN A 451 89.67 70.79 -186.71
N ASN A 452 89.42 69.65 -187.36
CA ASN A 452 90.14 69.22 -188.56
C ASN A 452 89.88 70.18 -189.74
N LEU A 453 88.62 70.56 -189.97
CA LEU A 453 88.25 71.58 -190.97
C LEU A 453 88.89 72.94 -190.67
N GLN A 454 88.98 73.36 -189.40
CA GLN A 454 89.69 74.58 -189.00
C GLN A 454 91.21 74.49 -189.23
N GLN A 455 91.83 73.33 -188.99
CA GLN A 455 93.24 73.12 -189.35
C GLN A 455 93.46 73.18 -190.87
N GLN A 456 92.58 72.56 -191.66
CA GLN A 456 92.63 72.64 -193.13
C GLN A 456 92.41 74.07 -193.65
N LEU A 457 91.46 74.80 -193.06
CA LEU A 457 91.21 76.22 -193.35
C LEU A 457 92.47 77.06 -193.04
N LYS A 458 93.09 76.85 -191.87
CA LYS A 458 94.30 77.56 -191.45
C LYS A 458 95.51 77.23 -192.33
N GLN A 459 95.72 75.97 -192.69
CA GLN A 459 96.76 75.58 -193.67
C GLN A 459 96.50 76.21 -195.05
N THR A 460 95.24 76.37 -195.45
CA THR A 460 94.86 77.03 -196.70
C THR A 460 95.10 78.53 -196.64
N GLN A 461 94.81 79.19 -195.50
CA GLN A 461 95.21 80.58 -195.25
C GLN A 461 96.72 80.77 -195.36
N THR A 462 97.53 79.95 -194.68
CA THR A 462 99.00 80.10 -194.73
C THR A 462 99.58 79.89 -196.13
N LYS A 463 98.99 78.98 -196.93
CA LYS A 463 99.35 78.84 -198.36
C LYS A 463 98.94 80.07 -199.18
N LEU A 464 97.78 80.65 -198.92
CA LEU A 464 97.29 81.86 -199.58
C LEU A 464 98.13 83.09 -199.21
N GLU A 465 98.60 83.18 -197.96
CA GLU A 465 99.53 84.21 -197.48
C GLU A 465 100.91 84.08 -198.16
N GLN A 466 101.40 82.85 -198.36
CA GLN A 466 102.63 82.60 -199.13
C GLN A 466 102.50 82.98 -200.61
N GLU A 467 101.39 82.66 -201.27
CA GLU A 467 101.09 83.12 -202.63
C GLU A 467 100.97 84.65 -202.70
N LEU A 468 100.28 85.29 -201.76
CA LEU A 468 100.16 86.74 -201.71
C LEU A 468 101.53 87.42 -201.55
N ALA A 469 102.39 86.89 -200.68
CA ALA A 469 103.76 87.38 -200.51
C ALA A 469 104.63 87.19 -201.77
N ASN A 470 104.51 86.04 -202.45
CA ASN A 470 105.18 85.81 -203.74
C ASN A 470 104.67 86.77 -204.83
N SER A 471 103.36 86.99 -204.89
CA SER A 471 102.72 87.92 -205.83
C SER A 471 103.19 89.37 -205.60
N GLN A 472 103.21 89.83 -204.34
CA GLN A 472 103.76 91.15 -203.96
C GLN A 472 105.24 91.29 -204.30
N LYS A 473 106.04 90.23 -204.10
CA LYS A 473 107.46 90.18 -204.47
C LYS A 473 107.67 90.28 -205.99
N LEU A 474 106.88 89.55 -206.80
CA LEU A 474 106.87 89.70 -208.26
C LEU A 474 106.40 91.10 -208.68
N GLN A 475 105.44 91.68 -207.99
CA GLN A 475 104.95 93.04 -208.27
C GLN A 475 106.04 94.08 -207.99
N GLN A 476 106.79 93.97 -206.89
CA GLN A 476 107.96 94.82 -206.61
C GLN A 476 109.05 94.67 -207.68
N GLN A 477 109.38 93.45 -208.10
CA GLN A 477 110.32 93.20 -209.20
C GLN A 477 109.83 93.82 -210.52
N THR A 478 108.52 93.78 -210.78
CA THR A 478 107.90 94.40 -211.96
C THR A 478 108.05 95.92 -211.92
N THR A 479 107.76 96.56 -210.79
CA THR A 479 107.94 98.01 -210.60
C THR A 479 109.40 98.45 -210.79
N GLN A 480 110.36 97.72 -210.22
CA GLN A 480 111.80 98.02 -210.37
C GLN A 480 112.27 97.93 -211.82
N LEU A 481 111.81 96.93 -212.58
CA LEU A 481 112.08 96.82 -214.02
C LEU A 481 111.44 97.96 -214.82
N GLN A 482 110.28 98.46 -214.38
CA GLN A 482 109.58 99.58 -215.00
C GLN A 482 110.28 100.93 -214.76
N GLU A 483 110.85 101.15 -213.57
CA GLU A 483 111.71 102.31 -213.29
C GLU A 483 112.99 102.27 -214.15
N GLN A 484 113.68 101.12 -214.21
CA GLN A 484 114.88 100.94 -215.05
C GLN A 484 114.61 101.17 -216.55
N LEU A 485 113.44 100.77 -217.05
CA LEU A 485 113.04 101.02 -218.44
C LEU A 485 112.79 102.52 -218.70
N SER A 486 112.19 103.22 -217.73
CA SER A 486 111.95 104.67 -217.81
C SER A 486 113.27 105.47 -217.77
N GLU A 487 114.23 105.03 -216.95
CA GLU A 487 115.59 105.60 -216.91
C GLU A 487 116.36 105.40 -218.23
N GLN A 488 116.24 104.22 -218.85
CA GLN A 488 116.75 103.97 -220.21
C GLN A 488 116.11 104.90 -221.25
N GLN A 489 114.78 105.10 -221.21
CA GLN A 489 114.09 106.01 -222.14
C GLN A 489 114.49 107.48 -221.94
N SER A 490 114.67 107.93 -220.70
CA SER A 490 115.16 109.28 -220.39
C SER A 490 116.56 109.53 -220.97
N ASN A 491 117.48 108.58 -220.78
CA ASN A 491 118.82 108.64 -221.36
C ASN A 491 118.80 108.64 -222.91
N ALA A 492 117.92 107.84 -223.53
CA ALA A 492 117.78 107.82 -224.98
C ALA A 492 117.30 109.16 -225.56
N VAL A 493 116.36 109.84 -224.89
CA VAL A 493 115.89 111.19 -225.28
C VAL A 493 117.00 112.24 -225.11
N SER A 494 117.75 112.19 -224.01
CA SER A 494 118.89 113.08 -223.76
C SER A 494 119.95 112.97 -224.87
N LEU A 495 120.31 111.73 -225.26
CA LEU A 495 121.26 111.47 -226.34
C LEU A 495 120.74 111.89 -227.72
N GLN A 496 119.45 111.69 -228.02
CA GLN A 496 118.84 112.21 -229.25
C GLN A 496 118.89 113.74 -229.31
N GLN A 497 118.74 114.43 -228.17
CA GLN A 497 118.82 115.88 -228.13
C GLN A 497 120.26 116.39 -228.34
N GLN A 498 121.26 115.74 -227.73
CA GLN A 498 122.68 116.04 -227.98
C GLN A 498 123.09 115.86 -229.44
N ILE A 499 122.62 114.80 -230.11
CA ILE A 499 122.87 114.59 -231.55
C ILE A 499 122.32 115.77 -232.37
N LYS A 500 121.10 116.21 -232.06
CA LYS A 500 120.42 117.33 -232.76
C LYS A 500 121.11 118.68 -232.52
N GLU A 501 121.66 118.90 -231.33
CA GLU A 501 122.51 120.06 -230.99
C GLU A 501 123.78 120.09 -231.87
N GLN A 502 124.39 118.92 -232.12
CA GLN A 502 125.57 118.79 -232.98
C GLN A 502 125.24 118.93 -234.48
N GLU A 503 124.10 118.40 -234.96
CA GLU A 503 123.64 118.60 -236.35
C GLU A 503 123.41 120.09 -236.66
N ASN A 504 122.81 120.83 -235.73
CA ASN A 504 122.65 122.29 -235.83
C ASN A 504 124.01 123.01 -235.83
N SER A 505 124.97 122.53 -235.05
CA SER A 505 126.34 123.08 -235.01
C SER A 505 127.09 122.87 -236.33
N VAL A 506 126.98 121.68 -236.94
CA VAL A 506 127.53 121.37 -238.27
C VAL A 506 126.88 122.26 -239.34
N THR A 507 125.55 122.42 -239.30
CA THR A 507 124.80 123.27 -240.24
C THR A 507 125.21 124.75 -240.12
N THR A 508 125.44 125.24 -238.89
CA THR A 508 125.89 126.62 -238.64
C THR A 508 127.29 126.88 -239.18
N LEU A 509 128.22 125.93 -239.00
CA LEU A 509 129.57 126.01 -239.58
C LEU A 509 129.55 125.93 -241.11
N GLN A 510 128.66 125.13 -241.70
CA GLN A 510 128.43 125.12 -243.16
C GLN A 510 127.89 126.47 -243.67
N PHE A 511 127.01 127.14 -242.92
CA PHE A 511 126.53 128.48 -243.29
C PHE A 511 127.66 129.52 -243.26
N GLN A 512 128.52 129.50 -242.24
CA GLN A 512 129.67 130.43 -242.16
C GLN A 512 130.70 130.22 -243.28
N ILE A 513 130.88 128.99 -243.77
CA ILE A 513 131.70 128.67 -244.95
C ILE A 513 131.13 129.32 -246.23
N GLU A 514 129.81 129.47 -246.34
CA GLU A 514 129.16 130.09 -247.50
C GLU A 514 128.99 131.61 -247.36
N GLU A 515 128.79 132.12 -246.15
CA GLU A 515 128.71 133.56 -245.88
C GLU A 515 130.06 134.27 -246.11
N GLN A 516 131.18 133.67 -245.70
CA GLN A 516 132.54 134.19 -245.94
C GLN A 516 132.87 134.31 -247.44
N LYS A 517 132.26 133.50 -248.33
CA LYS A 517 132.40 133.65 -249.78
C LYS A 517 131.72 134.91 -250.33
N SER A 518 130.74 135.47 -249.63
CA SER A 518 129.83 136.48 -250.18
C SER A 518 130.31 137.93 -250.07
N LEU A 519 131.22 138.24 -249.13
CA LEU A 519 131.50 139.61 -248.68
C LEU A 519 132.90 140.17 -248.99
N VAL A 520 133.72 139.50 -249.81
CA VAL A 520 135.03 140.02 -250.27
C VAL A 520 134.99 140.47 -251.75
N ALA A 521 133.82 140.89 -252.22
CA ALA A 521 133.63 141.55 -253.53
C ALA A 521 133.01 142.94 -253.32
N LYS A 522 133.79 144.01 -253.56
CA LYS A 522 133.66 145.38 -252.98
C LYS A 522 134.21 145.38 -251.53
N GLN A 523 135.45 145.78 -251.24
CA GLN A 523 136.43 146.57 -252.01
C GLN A 523 136.72 146.09 -253.45
N GLY A 524 137.11 147.03 -254.30
CA GLY A 524 137.49 146.78 -255.70
C GLY A 524 138.93 147.19 -255.98
N LYS A 525 139.47 146.68 -257.11
CA LYS A 525 140.91 146.49 -257.39
C LYS A 525 141.49 145.35 -256.52
N ASN A 526 142.33 144.43 -257.01
CA ASN A 526 142.80 144.18 -258.37
C ASN A 526 142.30 142.78 -258.80
N SER A 527 141.62 142.66 -259.92
CA SER A 527 142.20 142.23 -261.21
C SER A 527 142.67 140.77 -261.27
N LYS A 528 142.20 140.09 -262.32
CA LYS A 528 142.91 139.02 -263.06
C LYS A 528 143.22 137.71 -262.31
N ASN A 529 142.83 136.64 -262.99
CA ASN A 529 143.51 135.34 -263.04
C ASN A 529 143.48 134.54 -261.72
N LYS A 530 142.77 133.41 -261.68
CA LYS A 530 143.06 132.21 -262.50
C LYS A 530 144.56 131.93 -262.57
N THR A 531 145.12 131.26 -261.57
CA THR A 531 145.82 130.00 -261.84
C THR A 531 145.53 129.08 -260.66
N THR A 532 145.13 127.86 -260.99
CA THR A 532 145.66 126.60 -260.46
C THR A 532 146.94 126.72 -259.57
N ILE A 533 147.28 125.80 -258.68
CA ILE A 533 147.22 124.34 -258.89
C ILE A 533 147.34 123.60 -257.53
N ILE A 534 146.73 122.41 -257.47
CA ILE A 534 147.24 121.13 -256.93
C ILE A 534 148.38 121.19 -255.86
N ILE A 535 148.23 120.39 -254.79
CA ILE A 535 149.13 120.14 -253.61
C ILE A 535 148.73 120.89 -252.32
N ALA A 536 147.98 120.17 -251.47
CA ALA A 536 147.73 120.37 -250.02
C ALA A 536 146.71 119.33 -249.51
N LEU A 537 145.87 118.85 -250.44
CA LEU A 537 144.71 117.95 -250.30
C LEU A 537 145.03 116.50 -249.82
N THR A 538 146.07 116.30 -249.01
CA THR A 538 146.60 114.97 -248.65
C THR A 538 146.72 114.68 -247.14
N LEU A 539 146.71 115.67 -246.25
CA LEU A 539 146.61 115.44 -244.79
C LEU A 539 145.17 115.35 -244.27
N PHE A 540 144.18 115.59 -245.14
CA PHE A 540 142.76 115.29 -244.92
C PHE A 540 142.44 113.78 -244.89
N SER A 541 143.46 112.92 -244.73
CA SER A 541 143.36 111.45 -244.85
C SER A 541 143.65 110.68 -243.55
N ILE A 542 143.86 111.36 -242.41
CA ILE A 542 143.85 110.72 -241.07
C ILE A 542 142.52 111.04 -240.38
N ALA A 543 141.44 110.58 -241.02
CA ALA A 543 140.13 110.45 -240.41
C ALA A 543 139.91 108.98 -239.97
N LEU A 544 138.79 108.73 -239.29
CA LEU A 544 138.04 107.47 -239.40
C LEU A 544 138.57 106.16 -238.78
N SER A 545 139.48 106.16 -237.78
CA SER A 545 140.08 104.89 -237.29
C SER A 545 139.85 104.43 -235.84
N ILE A 546 139.39 105.26 -234.88
CA ILE A 546 139.04 104.77 -233.51
C ILE A 546 137.69 105.34 -233.04
N ILE A 547 136.62 104.89 -233.70
CA ILE A 547 135.25 104.88 -233.15
C ILE A 547 134.75 103.43 -233.19
N PHE A 548 135.26 102.59 -232.29
CA PHE A 548 134.67 101.29 -231.91
C PHE A 548 135.35 100.80 -230.62
N GLY A 549 134.57 100.51 -229.55
CA GLY A 549 135.10 100.61 -228.17
C GLY A 549 134.76 99.54 -227.11
N ILE A 550 133.82 98.60 -227.37
CA ILE A 550 133.58 97.37 -226.57
C ILE A 550 133.10 97.61 -225.10
N LEU A 551 131.84 97.35 -224.68
CA LEU A 551 131.07 96.08 -224.55
C LEU A 551 131.45 95.20 -223.32
N THR A 552 130.42 94.59 -222.68
CA THR A 552 130.38 93.28 -221.96
C THR A 552 130.17 93.18 -220.42
N LYS A 553 129.13 92.38 -220.04
CA LYS A 553 129.07 91.30 -218.99
C LYS A 553 129.31 91.68 -217.50
N ASN A 554 128.81 91.00 -216.45
CA ASN A 554 127.98 89.79 -216.22
C ASN A 554 127.44 89.82 -214.74
N ASN A 555 126.61 88.91 -214.19
CA ASN A 555 125.36 88.23 -214.60
C ASN A 555 124.88 87.24 -213.49
N PHE A 556 123.56 87.12 -213.21
CA PHE A 556 122.88 86.14 -212.30
C PHE A 556 123.21 86.26 -210.76
N ALA A 557 122.39 85.81 -209.79
CA ALA A 557 121.04 85.19 -209.75
C ALA A 557 120.26 85.62 -208.46
N VAL A 558 119.02 85.16 -208.25
CA VAL A 558 118.11 85.55 -207.15
C VAL A 558 117.78 84.39 -206.20
N MET A 559 117.83 84.68 -204.88
CA MET A 559 117.33 83.91 -203.71
C MET A 559 117.55 82.39 -203.70
#